data_AF-W2KAC9-F1
#
_entry.id   AF-W2KAC9-F1
#
_cell.length_a   1.000
_cell.length_b   1.000
_cell.length_c   1.000
_cell.angle_alpha   90.00
_cell.angle_beta   90.00
_cell.angle_gamma   90.00
#
_symmetry.space_group_name_H-M   'P 1'
#
loop_
_entity.id
_entity.type
_entity.pdbx_description
1 polymer ?
#
loop_
_entity_poly.entity_id
_entity_poly.type
_entity_poly.pdbx_seq_one_letter_code
_entity_poly.pdbx_strand_id
1 'polypeptide(L)'
;MVRLTSLSFLHVLPELVVGNFDHPFYAQVTELNRDEVTFQSLEGGEGTLPRNVAAARVVTTKEVTQSGQLSYLRRPVAVTEAGQVHFGQVVQVDGDQ
;
A
#
# COMPACT_ATOMS: atom_id res chain seq x y z
N MET A 1 6.90 4.76 -16.62
CA MET A 1 6.05 3.63 -16.19
C MET A 1 6.96 2.60 -15.55
N VAL A 2 6.80 2.26 -14.27
CA VAL A 2 7.69 1.32 -13.56
C VAL A 2 7.35 -0.10 -14.00
N ARG A 3 8.35 -0.91 -14.36
CA ARG A 3 8.14 -2.29 -14.80
C ARG A 3 7.90 -3.18 -13.58
N LEU A 4 6.85 -3.99 -13.63
CA LEU A 4 6.57 -5.02 -12.64
C LEU A 4 7.64 -6.13 -12.72
N THR A 5 8.26 -6.42 -11.58
CA THR A 5 9.29 -7.46 -11.39
C THR A 5 9.08 -8.14 -10.03
N SER A 6 9.81 -9.22 -9.75
CA SER A 6 9.82 -9.86 -8.43
C SER A 6 10.47 -9.02 -7.32
N LEU A 7 11.00 -7.84 -7.64
CA LEU A 7 11.56 -6.89 -6.68
C LEU A 7 10.68 -5.63 -6.54
N SER A 8 9.52 -5.61 -7.21
CA SER A 8 8.62 -4.46 -7.19
C SER A 8 7.90 -4.36 -5.85
N PHE A 9 7.65 -3.11 -5.44
CA PHE A 9 6.69 -2.80 -4.41
C PHE A 9 5.36 -2.39 -5.03
N LEU A 10 4.27 -2.72 -4.34
CA LEU A 10 2.90 -2.43 -4.72
C LEU A 10 2.23 -1.57 -3.66
N HIS A 11 1.39 -0.62 -4.09
CA HIS A 11 0.41 0.03 -3.21
C HIS A 11 -0.97 -0.56 -3.47
N VAL A 12 -1.41 -1.42 -2.56
CA VAL A 12 -2.59 -2.27 -2.73
C VAL A 12 -3.76 -1.71 -1.93
N LEU A 13 -4.93 -1.65 -2.57
CA LEU A 13 -6.19 -1.35 -1.88
C LEU A 13 -6.82 -2.65 -1.39
N PRO A 14 -7.40 -2.69 -0.19
CA PRO A 14 -8.03 -3.90 0.36
C PRO A 14 -9.07 -4.55 -0.56
N GLU A 15 -9.85 -3.74 -1.26
CA GLU A 15 -10.90 -4.20 -2.18
C GLU A 15 -10.40 -5.01 -3.38
N LEU A 16 -9.08 -5.09 -3.60
CA LEU A 16 -8.47 -5.79 -4.73
C LEU A 16 -7.98 -7.19 -4.38
N VAL A 17 -7.96 -7.55 -3.09
CA VAL A 17 -7.34 -8.78 -2.61
C VAL A 17 -8.30 -9.55 -1.72
N VAL A 18 -8.18 -10.87 -1.74
CA VAL A 18 -8.91 -11.74 -0.81
C VAL A 18 -8.09 -11.80 0.49
N GLY A 19 -8.59 -11.17 1.54
CA GLY A 19 -7.90 -11.10 2.84
C GLY A 19 -8.54 -10.08 3.77
N ASN A 20 -8.05 -10.02 5.02
CA ASN A 20 -8.52 -9.07 6.02
C ASN A 20 -7.54 -7.90 6.16
N PHE A 21 -7.56 -7.00 5.17
CA PHE A 21 -6.79 -5.76 5.21
C PHE A 21 -7.75 -4.60 5.45
N ASP A 22 -7.60 -3.88 6.55
CA ASP A 22 -8.54 -2.80 6.89
C ASP A 22 -8.29 -1.53 6.06
N HIS A 23 -7.05 -1.32 5.63
CA HIS A 23 -6.58 -0.09 4.98
C HIS A 23 -5.62 -0.41 3.82
N PRO A 24 -5.48 0.50 2.83
CA PRO A 24 -4.42 0.46 1.84
C PRO A 24 -3.04 0.24 2.46
N PHE A 25 -2.26 -0.63 1.84
CA PHE A 25 -0.99 -1.11 2.38
C PHE A 25 0.08 -1.21 1.29
N TYR A 26 1.35 -1.20 1.71
CA TYR A 26 2.46 -1.54 0.83
C TYR A 26 2.76 -3.03 0.88
N ALA A 27 3.11 -3.61 -0.26
CA ALA A 27 3.49 -5.01 -0.38
C ALA A 27 4.70 -5.19 -1.28
N GLN A 28 5.50 -6.21 -1.02
CA GLN A 28 6.59 -6.65 -1.88
C GLN A 28 6.14 -7.84 -2.72
N VAL A 29 6.39 -7.80 -4.02
CA VAL A 29 6.19 -8.97 -4.88
C VAL A 29 7.14 -10.09 -4.43
N THR A 30 6.61 -11.29 -4.25
CA THR A 30 7.39 -12.48 -3.89
C THR A 30 7.48 -13.46 -5.06
N GLU A 31 6.42 -13.57 -5.86
CA GLU A 31 6.37 -14.44 -7.04
C GLU A 31 5.63 -13.75 -8.19
N LEU A 32 6.11 -13.99 -9.42
CA LEU A 32 5.53 -13.42 -10.63
C LEU A 32 5.17 -14.54 -11.61
N ASN A 33 3.91 -14.91 -11.64
CA ASN A 33 3.36 -15.92 -12.52
C ASN A 33 2.85 -15.29 -13.83
N ARG A 34 2.35 -16.12 -14.74
CA ARG A 34 1.87 -15.65 -16.06
C ARG A 34 0.74 -14.63 -15.90
N ASP A 35 -0.25 -14.97 -15.10
CA ASP A 35 -1.52 -14.22 -14.96
C ASP A 35 -1.72 -13.63 -13.56
N GLU A 36 -0.95 -14.08 -12.56
CA GLU A 36 -1.06 -13.66 -11.17
C GLU A 36 0.30 -13.26 -10.58
N VAL A 37 0.24 -12.50 -9.50
CA VAL A 37 1.38 -12.02 -8.72
C VAL A 37 1.10 -12.34 -7.26
N THR A 38 2.03 -13.02 -6.62
CA THR A 38 2.01 -13.24 -5.17
C THR A 38 2.81 -12.12 -4.51
N PHE A 39 2.32 -11.63 -3.39
CA PHE A 39 2.97 -10.57 -2.64
C PHE A 39 2.93 -10.84 -1.14
N GLN A 40 3.90 -10.27 -0.43
CA GLN A 40 3.94 -10.18 1.02
C GLN A 40 3.67 -8.73 1.43
N SER A 41 2.63 -8.49 2.22
CA SER A 41 2.38 -7.16 2.82
C SER A 41 3.50 -6.81 3.79
N LEU A 42 3.93 -5.54 3.77
CA LEU A 42 4.91 -5.00 4.71
C LEU A 42 4.35 -4.87 6.13
N GLU A 43 3.03 -4.91 6.26
CA GLU A 43 2.31 -4.90 7.55
C GLU A 43 1.98 -6.31 8.04
N GLY A 44 2.38 -7.33 7.29
CA GLY A 44 2.03 -8.73 7.56
C GLY A 44 0.84 -9.22 6.74
N GLY A 45 0.84 -10.52 6.46
CA GLY A 45 -0.12 -11.17 5.57
C GLY A 45 0.40 -11.30 4.13
N GLU A 46 -0.06 -12.36 3.46
CA GLU A 46 0.25 -12.67 2.07
C GLU A 46 -1.03 -12.55 1.24
N GLY A 47 -0.89 -12.30 -0.06
CA GLY A 47 -2.01 -12.36 -0.98
C GLY A 47 -1.59 -12.47 -2.43
N THR A 48 -2.58 -12.55 -3.31
CA THR A 48 -2.40 -12.61 -4.75
C THR A 48 -3.19 -11.52 -5.46
N LEU A 49 -2.68 -11.09 -6.62
CA LEU A 49 -3.31 -10.12 -7.50
C LEU A 49 -3.20 -10.58 -8.96
N PRO A 50 -4.21 -10.31 -9.80
CA PRO A 50 -4.06 -10.40 -11.24
C PRO A 50 -2.90 -9.52 -11.71
N ARG A 51 -2.05 -10.04 -12.60
CA ARG A 51 -0.80 -9.38 -13.02
C ARG A 51 -1.03 -8.00 -13.64
N ASN A 52 -2.11 -7.84 -14.40
CA ASN A 52 -2.52 -6.56 -14.97
C ASN A 52 -2.89 -5.53 -13.88
N VAL A 53 -3.56 -5.97 -12.81
CA VAL A 53 -3.88 -5.13 -11.66
C VAL A 53 -2.60 -4.75 -10.92
N ALA A 54 -1.74 -5.73 -10.60
CA ALA A 54 -0.47 -5.49 -9.92
C ALA A 54 0.43 -4.50 -10.69
N ALA A 55 0.49 -4.60 -12.02
CA ALA A 55 1.29 -3.70 -12.86
C ALA A 55 0.84 -2.22 -12.74
N ALA A 56 -0.45 -1.97 -12.49
CA ALA A 56 -0.97 -0.62 -12.27
C ALA A 56 -0.73 -0.10 -10.85
N ARG A 57 -0.25 -0.94 -9.93
CA ARG A 57 -0.01 -0.61 -8.51
C ARG A 57 1.46 -0.50 -8.14
N VAL A 58 2.36 -0.61 -9.11
CA VAL A 58 3.80 -0.55 -8.85
C VAL A 58 4.18 0.84 -8.37
N VAL A 59 4.80 0.89 -7.19
CA VAL A 59 5.36 2.09 -6.58
C VAL A 59 6.88 2.02 -6.50
N THR A 60 7.52 3.15 -6.25
CA THR A 60 8.99 3.20 -6.12
C THR A 60 9.43 2.78 -4.72
N THR A 61 10.61 2.18 -4.61
CA THR A 61 11.24 1.90 -3.30
C THR A 61 11.45 3.19 -2.49
N LYS A 62 11.68 4.33 -3.16
CA LYS A 62 11.82 5.65 -2.51
C LYS A 62 10.55 6.02 -1.76
N GLU A 63 9.39 5.91 -2.41
CA GLU A 63 8.08 6.21 -1.81
C GLU A 63 7.84 5.35 -0.56
N VAL A 64 8.03 4.03 -0.69
CA VAL A 64 7.86 3.08 0.42
C VAL A 64 8.81 3.39 1.58
N THR A 65 10.04 3.82 1.28
CA THR A 65 11.02 4.15 2.32
C THR A 65 10.68 5.47 3.00
N GLN A 66 10.25 6.49 2.25
CA GLN A 66 9.85 7.79 2.78
C GLN A 66 8.61 7.71 3.66
N SER A 67 7.70 6.78 3.37
CA SER A 67 6.50 6.55 4.17
C SER A 67 6.73 5.67 5.41
N GLY A 68 7.98 5.26 5.69
CA GLY A 68 8.28 4.34 6.78
C GLY A 68 7.67 2.95 6.57
N GLN A 69 7.53 2.52 5.32
CA GLN A 69 6.93 1.25 4.89
C GLN A 69 5.43 1.10 5.20
N LEU A 70 4.79 2.18 5.65
CA LEU A 70 3.37 2.22 5.97
C LEU A 70 2.61 3.07 4.95
N SER A 71 1.47 2.57 4.48
CA SER A 71 0.53 3.42 3.73
C SER A 71 -0.44 4.06 4.71
N TYR A 72 -0.40 5.39 4.80
CA TYR A 72 -1.32 6.14 5.65
C TYR A 72 -2.69 6.38 5.03
N LEU A 73 -2.82 6.17 3.72
CA LEU A 73 -4.06 6.43 2.99
C LEU A 73 -5.22 5.65 3.63
N ARG A 74 -6.35 6.33 3.83
CA ARG A 74 -7.56 5.83 4.50
C ARG A 74 -7.38 5.39 5.96
N ARG A 75 -6.24 5.63 6.60
CA ARG A 75 -6.09 5.34 8.04
C ARG A 75 -6.87 6.35 8.90
N PRO A 76 -7.48 5.89 9.99
CA PRO A 76 -8.08 6.79 10.97
C PRO A 76 -6.99 7.60 11.69
N VAL A 77 -7.30 8.87 11.97
CA VAL A 77 -6.43 9.78 12.72
C VAL A 77 -7.23 10.52 13.77
N ALA A 78 -6.56 10.88 14.86
CA ALA A 78 -7.08 11.77 15.88
C ALA A 78 -6.10 12.94 16.04
N VAL A 79 -6.61 14.16 15.98
CA VAL A 79 -5.82 15.40 16.14
C VAL A 79 -6.36 16.15 17.34
N THR A 80 -5.47 16.55 18.23
CA THR A 80 -5.81 17.41 19.36
C THR A 80 -5.52 18.85 19.00
N GLU A 81 -6.56 19.69 18.95
CA GLU A 81 -6.47 21.11 18.65
C GLU A 81 -7.25 21.91 19.71
N ALA A 82 -6.62 22.92 20.30
CA ALA A 82 -7.21 23.78 21.34
C ALA A 82 -7.90 23.00 22.50
N GLY A 83 -7.40 21.81 22.84
CA GLY A 83 -7.96 20.96 23.90
C GLY A 83 -9.17 20.10 23.48
N GLN A 84 -9.55 20.10 22.21
CA GLN A 84 -10.55 19.21 21.62
C GLN A 84 -9.90 18.14 20.74
N VAL A 85 -10.48 16.95 20.70
CA VAL A 85 -10.02 15.85 19.84
C VAL A 85 -10.94 15.76 18.63
N HIS A 86 -10.33 15.87 17.45
CA HIS A 86 -10.99 15.72 16.16
C HIS A 86 -10.60 14.39 15.55
N PHE A 87 -11.60 13.63 15.11
CA PHE A 87 -11.38 12.36 14.40
C PHE A 87 -11.53 12.58 12.91
N GLY A 88 -10.69 11.90 12.14
CA GLY A 88 -10.70 11.98 10.69
C GLY A 88 -10.06 10.77 10.05
N GLN A 89 -9.90 10.86 8.73
CA GLN A 89 -9.25 9.84 7.92
C GLN A 89 -8.30 10.49 6.93
N VAL A 90 -7.14 9.90 6.71
CA VAL A 90 -6.17 10.38 5.73
C VAL A 90 -6.73 10.22 4.32
N VAL A 91 -6.80 11.32 3.58
CA VAL A 91 -7.22 11.34 2.16
C VAL A 91 -6.05 11.56 1.20
N GLN A 92 -4.96 12.15 1.68
CA GLN A 92 -3.76 12.45 0.92
C GLN A 92 -2.56 12.55 1.88
N VAL A 93 -1.39 12.18 1.39
CA VAL A 93 -0.10 12.44 2.05
C VAL A 93 0.72 13.23 1.05
N ASP A 94 1.07 14.46 1.40
CA ASP A 94 2.01 15.25 0.61
C ASP A 94 3.43 14.75 0.91
N GLY A 95 4.20 14.48 -0.15
CA GLY A 95 5.63 14.21 0.01
C GLY A 95 6.40 15.51 0.21
N ASP A 96 7.48 15.46 1.00
CA ASP A 96 8.44 16.56 1.05
C ASP A 96 8.91 16.89 -0.39
N GLN A 97 8.68 18.14 -0.82
CA GLN A 97 9.17 18.68 -2.09
C GLN A 97 10.71 18.77 -2.10
#